data_AF-A0A0K1F4K3-F1
#
_entry.id   AF-A0A0K1F4K3-F1
#
_cell.length_a   1.000
_cell.length_b   1.000
_cell.length_c   1.000
_cell.angle_alpha   90.00
_cell.angle_beta   90.00
_cell.angle_gamma   90.00
#
_symmetry.space_group_name_H-M   'P 1'
#
loop_
_entity.id
_entity.type
_entity.pdbx_description
1 polymer ?
#
loop_
_entity_poly.entity_id
_entity_poly.type
_entity_poly.pdbx_seq_one_letter_code
_entity_poly.pdbx_strand_id
1 'polypeptide(L)'
;MGMNAITVDLVWTSAHVAIEYNSTAEHGLYLDESSNGPMQMQETLRKLERRRKRDEMRISALSASGWKAFPLVSAQVYNCQSFDAVIRAIANALGKKIRAEALNFKRKRTFLRQEVLGLENQ
;
A
#
# COMPACT_ATOMS: atom_id res chain seq x y z
N MET A 1 10.50 23.79 -11.15
CA MET A 1 9.52 23.38 -10.11
C MET A 1 9.98 22.04 -9.56
N GLY A 2 10.54 22.01 -8.34
CA GLY A 2 10.97 20.75 -7.72
C GLY A 2 9.75 19.94 -7.31
N MET A 3 9.67 18.68 -7.72
CA MET A 3 8.61 17.80 -7.24
C MET A 3 8.70 17.74 -5.71
N ASN A 4 7.59 18.06 -5.03
CA ASN A 4 7.45 17.77 -3.60
C ASN A 4 7.85 16.30 -3.38
N ALA A 5 8.66 16.04 -2.35
CA ALA A 5 9.12 14.70 -2.02
C ALA A 5 7.92 13.75 -2.02
N ILE A 6 7.93 12.77 -2.93
CA ILE A 6 6.84 11.81 -3.07
C ILE A 6 6.83 10.99 -1.78
N THR A 7 5.87 11.30 -0.91
CA THR A 7 5.71 10.65 0.38
C THR A 7 4.83 9.43 0.17
N VAL A 8 5.46 8.30 -0.14
CA VAL A 8 4.84 6.99 -0.38
C VAL A 8 5.74 5.92 0.27
N ASP A 9 5.16 4.79 0.66
CA ASP A 9 5.88 3.78 1.44
C ASP A 9 6.96 3.06 0.62
N LEU A 10 6.72 2.86 -0.69
CA LEU A 10 7.72 2.31 -1.59
C LEU A 10 7.69 3.00 -2.95
N VAL A 11 8.87 3.33 -3.50
CA VAL A 11 8.98 4.09 -4.74
C VAL A 11 10.07 3.54 -5.66
N TRP A 12 9.74 3.42 -6.95
CA TRP A 12 10.71 3.23 -8.03
C TRP A 12 10.66 4.45 -8.95
N THR A 13 11.48 5.44 -8.62
CA THR A 13 11.50 6.76 -9.28
C THR A 13 11.82 6.66 -10.77
N SER A 14 12.77 5.82 -11.16
CA SER A 14 13.17 5.62 -12.56
C SER A 14 12.05 5.05 -13.45
N ALA A 15 11.07 4.38 -12.85
CA ALA A 15 9.94 3.79 -13.55
C ALA A 15 8.61 4.52 -13.29
N HIS A 16 8.62 5.62 -12.52
CA HIS A 16 7.42 6.33 -12.08
C HIS A 16 6.36 5.41 -11.45
N VAL A 17 6.80 4.50 -10.57
CA VAL A 17 5.93 3.56 -9.83
C VAL A 17 6.00 3.84 -8.34
N ALA A 18 4.85 3.86 -7.68
CA ALA A 18 4.72 4.05 -6.23
C ALA A 18 3.75 3.03 -5.62
N ILE A 19 4.02 2.62 -4.38
CA ILE A 19 3.08 1.87 -3.53
C ILE A 19 2.70 2.75 -2.37
N GLU A 20 1.41 2.76 -2.08
CA GLU A 20 0.84 3.44 -0.93
C GLU A 20 0.18 2.39 -0.04
N TYR A 21 0.84 2.08 1.07
CA TYR A 21 0.39 1.12 2.06
C TYR A 21 -0.49 1.80 3.11
N ASN A 22 -1.72 1.33 3.22
CA ASN A 22 -2.72 1.84 4.13
C ASN A 22 -3.05 0.77 5.18
N SER A 23 -2.37 0.86 6.33
CA SER A 23 -2.66 0.05 7.50
C SER A 23 -3.38 0.89 8.55
N THR A 24 -4.65 0.57 8.81
CA THR A 24 -5.41 1.22 9.88
C THR A 24 -4.73 1.07 11.25
N ALA A 25 -4.09 -0.08 11.48
CA ALA A 25 -3.34 -0.38 12.71
C ALA A 25 -2.06 0.46 12.85
N GLU A 26 -1.25 0.59 11.80
CA GLU A 26 -0.01 1.39 11.85
C GLU A 26 -0.27 2.88 12.04
N HIS A 27 -1.47 3.33 11.68
CA HIS A 27 -1.87 4.72 11.88
C HIS A 27 -2.71 4.95 13.14
N GLY A 28 -2.69 4.02 14.09
CA GLY A 28 -3.31 4.13 15.42
C GLY A 28 -4.83 4.13 15.42
N LEU A 29 -5.47 3.66 14.34
CA LEU A 29 -6.93 3.55 14.23
C LEU A 29 -7.33 2.08 14.39
N TYR A 30 -7.49 1.64 15.64
CA TYR A 30 -7.99 0.32 15.95
C TYR A 30 -9.50 0.40 16.21
N LEU A 31 -10.28 -0.35 15.43
CA LEU A 31 -11.69 -0.61 15.72
C LEU A 31 -11.72 -1.72 16.78
N ASP A 32 -11.53 -1.37 18.04
CA ASP A 32 -11.78 -2.31 19.14
C ASP A 32 -13.30 -2.42 19.31
N GLU A 33 -13.86 -3.55 18.90
CA GLU A 33 -15.29 -3.84 19.05
C GLU A 33 -15.72 -4.01 20.52
N SER A 34 -14.78 -4.22 21.45
CA SER A 34 -15.07 -4.53 22.86
C SER A 34 -15.06 -3.33 23.81
N SER A 35 -14.52 -2.18 23.39
CA SER A 35 -14.19 -1.06 24.31
C SER A 35 -14.76 0.31 23.90
N ASN A 36 -15.23 0.47 22.66
CA ASN A 36 -15.53 1.79 22.11
C ASN A 36 -17.01 2.16 22.23
N GLY A 37 -17.34 3.12 23.10
CA GLY A 37 -18.68 3.73 23.14
C GLY A 37 -19.08 4.36 21.79
N PRO A 38 -20.38 4.50 21.50
CA PRO A 38 -20.90 4.86 20.16
C PRO A 38 -20.35 6.18 19.59
N MET A 39 -20.02 7.17 20.44
CA MET A 39 -19.37 8.42 20.00
C MET A 39 -17.92 8.21 19.53
N GLN A 40 -17.16 7.34 20.19
CA GLN A 40 -15.76 7.06 19.81
C GLN A 40 -15.71 6.28 18.50
N MET A 41 -16.65 5.36 18.30
CA MET A 41 -16.84 4.65 17.02
C MET A 41 -17.12 5.61 15.87
N GLN A 42 -18.05 6.56 16.06
CA GLN A 42 -18.41 7.53 15.03
C GLN A 42 -17.24 8.46 14.66
N GLU A 43 -16.46 8.90 15.64
CA GLU A 43 -15.27 9.73 15.39
C GLU A 43 -14.15 8.94 14.68
N THR A 44 -13.93 7.68 15.06
CA THR A 44 -12.99 6.78 14.36
C THR A 44 -13.39 6.57 12.91
N LEU A 45 -14.67 6.32 12.63
CA LEU A 45 -15.19 6.19 11.26
C LEU A 45 -15.01 7.48 10.43
N ARG A 46 -15.27 8.65 11.02
CA ARG A 46 -15.04 9.94 10.36
C ARG A 46 -13.56 10.17 10.05
N LYS A 47 -12.66 9.81 10.97
CA LYS A 47 -11.21 9.90 10.74
C LYS A 47 -10.75 8.97 9.62
N LEU A 48 -11.28 7.74 9.56
CA LEU A 48 -11.03 6.78 8.48
C LEU A 48 -11.50 7.34 7.13
N GLU A 49 -12.72 7.87 7.05
CA GLU A 49 -13.27 8.40 5.80
C GLU A 49 -12.46 9.61 5.29
N ARG A 50 -12.10 10.55 6.18
CA ARG A 50 -11.26 11.69 5.81
C ARG A 50 -9.89 11.26 5.29
N ARG A 51 -9.30 10.22 5.88
CA ARG A 51 -8.01 9.66 5.42
C ARG A 51 -8.15 9.04 4.04
N ARG A 52 -9.14 8.16 3.86
CA ARG A 52 -9.45 7.54 2.57
C ARG A 52 -9.59 8.58 1.45
N LYS A 53 -10.31 9.68 1.70
CA LYS A 53 -10.44 10.77 0.71
C LYS A 53 -9.09 11.43 0.39
N ARG A 54 -8.22 11.65 1.38
CA ARG A 54 -6.88 12.21 1.14
C ARG A 54 -6.00 11.26 0.34
N ASP A 55 -6.04 9.97 0.65
CA ASP A 55 -5.25 8.96 -0.05
C ASP A 55 -5.74 8.81 -1.51
N GLU A 56 -7.06 8.79 -1.73
CA GLU A 56 -7.66 8.82 -3.07
C GLU A 56 -7.24 10.07 -3.87
N MET A 57 -7.20 11.25 -3.24
CA MET A 57 -6.69 12.47 -3.86
C MET A 57 -5.20 12.38 -4.20
N ARG A 58 -4.38 11.81 -3.31
CA ARG A 58 -2.94 11.64 -3.51
C ARG A 58 -2.64 10.70 -4.67
N ILE A 59 -3.31 9.54 -4.70
CA ILE A 59 -3.22 8.57 -5.81
C ILE A 59 -3.65 9.23 -7.12
N SER A 60 -4.73 10.01 -7.10
CA SER A 60 -5.21 10.73 -8.28
C SER A 60 -4.20 11.77 -8.77
N ALA A 61 -3.57 12.52 -7.87
CA ALA A 61 -2.52 13.50 -8.21
C ALA A 61 -1.26 12.82 -8.78
N LEU A 62 -0.86 11.68 -8.20
CA LEU A 62 0.25 10.86 -8.72
C LEU A 62 -0.07 10.37 -10.13
N SER A 63 -1.25 9.80 -10.33
CA SER A 63 -1.73 9.33 -11.64
C SER A 63 -1.74 10.45 -12.69
N ALA A 64 -2.26 11.63 -12.34
CA ALA A 64 -2.24 12.81 -13.21
C ALA A 64 -0.82 13.28 -13.57
N SER A 65 0.16 13.01 -12.70
CA SER A 65 1.57 13.31 -12.91
C SER A 65 2.32 12.21 -13.68
N GLY A 66 1.61 11.21 -14.20
CA GLY A 66 2.19 10.09 -14.96
C GLY A 66 2.69 8.93 -14.11
N TRP A 67 2.46 8.95 -12.79
CA TRP A 67 2.88 7.88 -11.90
C TRP A 67 1.85 6.74 -11.87
N LYS A 68 2.34 5.51 -11.82
CA LYS A 68 1.53 4.32 -11.51
C LYS A 68 1.56 4.10 -10.00
N ALA A 69 0.52 4.53 -9.32
CA ALA A 69 0.35 4.36 -7.88
C ALA A 69 -0.52 3.11 -7.59
N PHE A 70 -0.05 2.25 -6.69
CA PHE A 70 -0.75 1.03 -6.28
C PHE A 70 -1.15 1.15 -4.81
N PRO A 71 -2.45 1.36 -4.50
CA PRO A 71 -2.93 1.28 -3.13
C PRO A 71 -2.86 -0.16 -2.63
N LEU A 72 -2.41 -0.34 -1.40
CA LEU A 72 -2.27 -1.64 -0.77
C LEU A 72 -2.78 -1.55 0.67
N VAL A 73 -3.70 -2.44 1.05
CA VAL A 73 -4.20 -2.50 2.45
C VAL A 73 -3.65 -3.71 3.18
N SER A 74 -3.62 -3.68 4.52
CA SER A 74 -3.11 -4.80 5.34
C SER A 74 -3.75 -6.14 4.99
N ALA A 75 -5.06 -6.18 4.76
CA ALA A 75 -5.77 -7.40 4.37
C ALA A 75 -5.22 -8.01 3.07
N GLN A 76 -4.83 -7.17 2.10
CA GLN A 76 -4.21 -7.64 0.86
C GLN A 76 -2.79 -8.15 1.09
N VAL A 77 -2.01 -7.54 1.98
CA VAL A 77 -0.64 -7.97 2.30
C VAL A 77 -0.61 -9.37 2.90
N TYR A 78 -1.52 -9.66 3.83
CA TYR A 78 -1.62 -10.97 4.49
C TYR A 78 -2.27 -12.04 3.60
N ASN A 79 -3.12 -11.65 2.64
CA ASN A 79 -3.72 -12.57 1.68
C ASN A 79 -2.77 -12.81 0.49
N CYS A 80 -2.22 -14.02 0.36
CA CYS A 80 -1.24 -14.33 -0.69
C CYS A 80 -1.79 -14.11 -2.12
N GLN A 81 -3.04 -14.47 -2.41
CA GLN A 81 -3.59 -14.31 -3.76
C GLN A 81 -3.77 -12.84 -4.13
N SER A 82 -4.30 -12.05 -3.20
CA SER A 82 -4.51 -10.62 -3.39
C SER A 82 -3.17 -9.89 -3.51
N PHE A 83 -2.19 -10.25 -2.69
CA PHE A 83 -0.85 -9.68 -2.77
C PHE A 83 -0.14 -10.05 -4.08
N ASP A 84 -0.27 -11.31 -4.53
CA ASP A 84 0.32 -11.77 -5.79
C ASP A 84 -0.23 -10.98 -6.99
N ALA A 85 -1.51 -10.60 -6.97
CA ALA A 85 -2.11 -9.74 -8.00
C ALA A 85 -1.45 -8.35 -8.04
N VAL A 86 -1.23 -7.73 -6.88
CA VAL A 86 -0.55 -6.43 -6.76
C VAL A 86 0.90 -6.54 -7.22
N ILE A 87 1.63 -7.58 -6.81
CA ILE A 87 3.02 -7.83 -7.24
C ILE A 87 3.10 -7.95 -8.77
N ARG A 88 2.17 -8.68 -9.39
CA ARG A 88 2.14 -8.82 -10.86
C ARG A 88 1.84 -7.48 -11.54
N ALA A 89 0.92 -6.68 -10.99
CA ALA A 89 0.60 -5.37 -11.52
C ALA A 89 1.81 -4.42 -11.46
N ILE A 90 2.54 -4.41 -10.33
CA ILE A 90 3.80 -3.66 -10.16
C ILE A 90 4.85 -4.16 -11.16
N ALA A 91 5.04 -5.48 -11.28
CA ALA A 91 6.00 -6.03 -12.21
C ALA A 91 5.71 -5.62 -13.66
N ASN A 92 4.45 -5.71 -14.09
CA ASN A 92 4.03 -5.25 -15.40
C ASN A 92 4.28 -3.74 -15.58
N ALA A 93 4.03 -2.93 -14.55
CA ALA A 93 4.32 -1.50 -14.56
C ALA A 93 5.81 -1.20 -14.73
N LEU A 94 6.68 -2.05 -14.16
CA LEU A 94 8.13 -2.03 -14.30
C LEU A 94 8.65 -2.72 -15.58
N GLY A 95 7.76 -3.16 -16.49
CA GLY A 95 8.14 -3.88 -17.72
C GLY A 95 8.67 -5.30 -17.50
N LYS A 96 8.45 -5.88 -16.31
CA LYS A 96 8.91 -7.22 -15.93
C LYS A 96 7.78 -8.22 -16.03
N LYS A 97 8.04 -9.39 -16.64
CA LYS A 97 7.11 -10.54 -16.62
C LYS A 97 7.43 -11.47 -15.46
N ILE A 98 6.45 -11.73 -14.60
CA ILE A 98 6.55 -12.72 -13.53
C ILE A 98 5.89 -14.03 -13.99
N ARG A 99 6.68 -15.10 -14.07
CA ARG A 99 6.14 -16.47 -14.24
C ARG A 99 5.77 -17.03 -12.86
N ALA A 100 4.57 -17.58 -12.74
CA ALA A 100 3.99 -18.05 -11.48
C ALA A 100 4.78 -19.20 -10.81
N GLU A 101 5.55 -19.96 -11.59
CA GLU A 101 6.19 -21.22 -11.15
C GLU A 101 7.64 -21.06 -10.68
N ALA A 102 8.19 -19.85 -10.65
CA ALA A 102 9.55 -19.67 -10.17
C ALA A 102 9.58 -19.78 -8.63
N LEU A 103 10.43 -20.65 -8.08
CA LEU A 103 10.80 -20.66 -6.65
C LEU A 103 11.18 -19.25 -6.14
N ASN A 104 11.68 -18.42 -7.06
CA ASN A 104 12.02 -17.02 -6.86
C ASN A 104 10.81 -16.11 -6.59
N PHE A 105 9.60 -16.47 -7.01
CA PHE A 105 8.40 -15.68 -6.78
C PHE A 105 8.00 -15.66 -5.30
N LYS A 106 8.04 -16.81 -4.62
CA LYS A 106 7.79 -16.89 -3.17
C LYS A 106 8.79 -16.03 -2.39
N ARG A 107 10.09 -16.09 -2.72
CA ARG A 107 11.12 -15.24 -2.10
C ARG A 107 10.90 -13.75 -2.37
N LYS A 108 10.64 -13.37 -3.63
CA LYS A 108 10.36 -11.97 -4.01
C LYS A 108 9.11 -11.43 -3.33
N ARG A 109 8.08 -12.26 -3.15
CA ARG A 109 6.89 -11.91 -2.40
C ARG A 109 7.20 -11.63 -0.94
N THR A 110 7.95 -12.52 -0.28
CA THR A 110 8.35 -12.31 1.12
C THR A 110 9.16 -11.03 1.28
N PHE A 111 10.14 -10.79 0.39
CA PHE A 111 10.93 -9.58 0.39
C PHE A 111 10.07 -8.32 0.22
N LEU A 112 9.19 -8.28 -0.79
CA LEU A 112 8.31 -7.13 -0.99
C LEU A 112 7.36 -6.90 0.19
N ARG A 113 6.90 -7.99 0.83
CA ARG A 113 6.07 -7.91 2.03
C ARG A 113 6.83 -7.26 3.19
N GLN A 114 8.10 -7.62 3.38
CA GLN A 114 8.94 -7.02 4.43
C GLN A 114 9.17 -5.53 4.18
N GLU A 115 9.52 -5.16 2.94
CA GLU A 115 9.73 -3.76 2.55
C GLU A 115 8.47 -2.91 2.77
N VAL A 116 7.30 -3.41 2.35
CA VAL A 116 6.02 -2.71 2.54
C VAL A 116 5.67 -2.54 4.01
N LEU A 117 5.97 -3.54 4.84
CA LEU A 117 5.67 -3.51 6.28
C LEU A 117 6.77 -2.81 7.10
N GLY A 118 7.83 -2.29 6.47
CA GLY A 118 8.97 -1.72 7.18
C GLY A 118 9.66 -2.70 8.14
N LEU A 119 9.56 -4.00 7.88
CA LEU A 119 10.17 -5.03 8.73
C LEU A 119 11.64 -5.18 8.33
N GLU A 120 12.55 -4.69 9.18
CA GLU A 120 13.98 -4.96 9.04
C GLU A 120 14.24 -6.48 9.05
N ASN A 121 15.16 -6.95 8.20
CA ASN A 121 15.60 -8.34 8.19
C ASN A 121 16.29 -8.66 9.53
N GLN A 122 15.55 -9.26 10.48
CA GLN A 122 16.13 -9.94 11.63
C GLN A 122 16.86 -11.21 11.22
#